data_AF-A0A971K6Y2-F1
#
_entry.id   AF-A0A971K6Y2-F1
#
_cell.length_a   1.000
_cell.length_b   1.000
_cell.length_c   1.000
_cell.angle_alpha   90.00
_cell.angle_beta   90.00
_cell.angle_gamma   90.00
#
_symmetry.space_group_name_H-M   'P 1'
#
loop_
_entity.id
_entity.type
_entity.pdbx_description
1 polymer ?
#
loop_
_entity_poly.entity_id
_entity_poly.type
_entity_poly.pdbx_seq_one_letter_code
_entity_poly.pdbx_strand_id
1 'polypeptide(L)'
;MLKCDFTERIETENHAEFFRRIRSIGCNDSALIFDFSKIHNFEPGLIKTICIAQRFAMLDNKKVIFQGIPAETRELLEKKTNVAVAF
;
A
#
# COMPACT_ATOMS: atom_id res chain seq x y z
N MET A 1 7.26 5.10 28.26
CA MET A 1 6.08 5.42 27.43
C MET A 1 6.09 4.42 26.29
N LEU A 2 5.21 3.41 26.31
CA LEU A 2 5.11 2.46 25.22
C LEU A 2 4.74 3.24 23.96
N LYS A 3 5.64 3.29 22.97
CA LYS A 3 5.27 3.71 21.62
C LYS A 3 4.26 2.67 21.14
N CYS A 4 2.97 2.96 21.32
CA CYS A 4 1.95 2.25 20.58
C CYS A 4 2.22 2.57 19.12
N ASP A 5 2.68 1.57 18.37
CA ASP A 5 2.77 1.67 16.91
C ASP A 5 1.34 1.85 16.40
N PHE A 6 0.89 3.10 16.31
CA PHE A 6 -0.39 3.44 15.72
C PHE A 6 -0.35 2.94 14.28
N THR A 7 -1.18 1.93 14.04
CA THR A 7 -1.30 1.31 12.73
C THR A 7 -2.71 1.60 12.23
N GLU A 8 -2.82 2.41 11.18
CA GLU A 8 -4.11 2.76 10.59
C GLU A 8 -4.43 1.77 9.46
N ARG A 9 -5.56 1.07 9.56
CA ARG A 9 -6.08 0.20 8.49
C ARG A 9 -7.02 0.99 7.60
N ILE A 10 -6.74 0.98 6.31
CA ILE A 10 -7.53 1.65 5.28
C ILE A 10 -8.07 0.57 4.36
N GLU A 11 -9.36 0.29 4.51
CA GLU A 11 -10.08 -0.56 3.55
C GLU A 11 -10.22 0.19 2.23
N THR A 12 -9.88 -0.47 1.13
CA THR A 12 -9.95 0.13 -0.19
C THR A 12 -11.03 -0.57 -0.99
N GLU A 13 -12.07 0.16 -1.37
CA GLU A 13 -13.19 -0.41 -2.14
C GLU A 13 -13.03 -0.18 -3.65
N ASN A 14 -12.25 0.82 -4.05
CA ASN A 14 -11.95 1.09 -5.46
C ASN A 14 -10.64 1.87 -5.65
N HIS A 15 -10.23 1.98 -6.91
CA HIS A 15 -8.92 2.51 -7.30
C HIS A 15 -8.81 4.02 -7.00
N ALA A 16 -9.93 4.76 -7.10
CA ALA A 16 -9.96 6.21 -6.92
C ALA A 16 -9.83 6.61 -5.44
N GLU A 17 -10.35 5.79 -4.52
CA GLU A 17 -10.17 5.97 -3.09
C GLU A 17 -8.71 5.77 -2.68
N PHE A 18 -8.09 4.69 -3.15
CA PHE A 18 -6.67 4.42 -2.90
C PHE A 18 -5.77 5.56 -3.35
N PHE A 19 -6.03 6.09 -4.55
CA PHE A 19 -5.24 7.19 -5.10
C PHE A 19 -5.32 8.47 -4.26
N ARG A 20 -6.50 8.79 -3.71
CA ARG A 20 -6.67 9.92 -2.79
C ARG A 20 -5.91 9.69 -1.48
N ARG A 21 -5.99 8.48 -0.92
CA ARG A 21 -5.32 8.11 0.34
C ARG A 21 -3.80 8.08 0.21
N ILE A 22 -3.25 7.65 -0.93
CA ILE A 22 -1.79 7.64 -1.15
C ILE A 22 -1.18 9.03 -1.05
N ARG A 23 -1.84 10.04 -1.62
CA ARG A 23 -1.33 11.42 -1.60
C ARG A 23 -1.21 11.98 -0.19
N SER A 24 -1.98 11.45 0.76
CA SER A 24 -1.89 11.82 2.18
C SER A 24 -0.87 11.00 2.99
N ILE A 25 -0.29 9.92 2.44
CA ILE A 25 0.68 9.07 3.16
C ILE A 25 1.87 9.89 3.66
N GLY A 26 2.35 10.87 2.88
CA GLY A 26 3.49 11.72 3.25
C GLY A 26 3.27 12.51 4.55
N CYS A 27 2.03 12.70 5.00
CA CYS A 27 1.73 13.60 6.12
C CYS A 27 1.59 12.93 7.50
N ASN A 28 1.58 11.58 7.61
CA ASN A 28 1.26 10.90 8.88
C ASN A 28 2.42 10.02 9.41
N ASP A 29 2.83 10.15 10.67
CA ASP A 29 3.97 9.41 11.28
C ASP A 29 3.64 7.94 11.64
N SER A 30 2.42 7.50 11.35
CA SER A 30 1.88 6.18 11.68
C SER A 30 2.22 5.12 10.62
N ALA A 31 2.34 3.85 11.03
CA ALA A 31 2.38 2.74 10.08
C ALA A 31 1.01 2.58 9.40
N LEU A 32 0.97 2.23 8.12
CA LEU A 32 -0.28 2.12 7.36
C LEU A 32 -0.49 0.70 6.84
N ILE A 33 -1.71 0.18 7.00
CA ILE A 33 -2.17 -1.06 6.36
C ILE A 33 -3.20 -0.68 5.30
N PHE A 34 -2.90 -0.94 4.03
CA PHE A 34 -3.89 -0.88 2.96
C PHE A 34 -4.45 -2.26 2.73
N ASP A 35 -5.76 -2.41 2.94
CA ASP A 35 -6.46 -3.66 2.78
C ASP A 35 -7.25 -3.68 1.48
N PHE A 36 -6.83 -4.55 0.57
CA PHE A 36 -7.45 -4.79 -0.73
C PHE A 36 -8.30 -6.05 -0.76
N SER A 37 -8.63 -6.66 0.38
CA SER A 37 -9.47 -7.87 0.44
C SER A 37 -10.84 -7.71 -0.23
N LYS A 38 -11.34 -6.48 -0.35
CA LYS A 38 -12.58 -6.13 -1.06
C LYS A 38 -12.41 -5.90 -2.57
N ILE A 39 -11.18 -5.88 -3.08
CA ILE A 39 -10.90 -5.68 -4.51
C ILE A 39 -10.72 -7.04 -5.18
N HIS A 40 -11.58 -7.31 -6.17
CA HIS A 40 -11.54 -8.57 -6.92
C HIS A 40 -10.72 -8.50 -8.21
N ASN A 41 -10.47 -7.31 -8.76
CA ASN A 41 -9.75 -7.13 -10.01
C ASN A 41 -8.60 -6.12 -9.86
N PHE A 42 -7.38 -6.55 -10.15
CA PHE A 42 -6.17 -5.73 -10.10
C PHE A 42 -5.79 -5.29 -11.51
N GLU A 43 -6.53 -4.33 -12.03
CA GLU A 43 -6.24 -3.77 -13.35
C GLU A 43 -4.86 -3.10 -13.40
N PRO A 44 -4.21 -3.01 -14.58
CA PRO A 44 -2.88 -2.41 -14.71
C PRO A 44 -2.73 -1.01 -14.11
N GLY A 45 -3.81 -0.22 -14.08
CA GLY A 45 -3.85 1.09 -13.44
C GLY A 45 -3.64 1.01 -11.92
N LEU A 46 -4.39 0.13 -11.23
CA LEU A 46 -4.27 -0.06 -9.79
C LEU A 46 -2.88 -0.59 -9.41
N ILE A 47 -2.36 -1.56 -10.17
CA ILE A 47 -1.01 -2.10 -9.96
C ILE A 47 0.05 -0.99 -10.04
N LYS A 48 -0.02 -0.13 -11.07
CA LYS A 48 0.88 1.03 -11.19
C LYS A 48 0.78 1.95 -9.97
N THR A 49 -0.43 2.21 -9.49
CA THR A 49 -0.64 3.04 -8.31
C THR A 49 -0.05 2.41 -7.05
N ILE A 50 -0.17 1.09 -6.85
CA ILE A 50 0.45 0.37 -5.74
C ILE A 50 1.99 0.51 -5.81
N CYS A 51 2.58 0.31 -6.99
CA CYS A 51 4.03 0.52 -7.19
C CYS A 51 4.47 1.93 -6.81
N ILE A 52 3.68 2.95 -7.17
CA ILE A 52 3.98 4.35 -6.84
C ILE A 52 3.91 4.56 -5.32
N ALA A 53 2.90 4.02 -4.65
CA ALA A 53 2.74 4.08 -3.20
C ALA A 53 3.93 3.49 -2.46
N GLN A 54 4.38 2.31 -2.90
CA GLN A 54 5.57 1.63 -2.35
C GLN A 54 6.82 2.50 -2.43
N ARG A 55 7.04 3.16 -3.57
CA ARG A 55 8.18 4.06 -3.77
C ARG A 55 8.11 5.29 -2.87
N PHE A 56 6.92 5.90 -2.71
CA PHE A 56 6.76 7.03 -1.80
C PHE A 56 6.97 6.64 -0.34
N ALA A 57 6.40 5.51 0.09
CA ALA A 57 6.59 4.99 1.44
C ALA A 57 8.08 4.77 1.77
N MET A 58 8.86 4.25 0.82
CA MET A 58 10.31 4.13 0.98
C MET A 58 11.02 5.48 1.15
N LEU A 59 10.71 6.46 0.28
CA LEU A 59 11.37 7.77 0.30
C LEU A 59 11.15 8.48 1.64
N ASP A 60 9.95 8.32 2.21
CA ASP A 60 9.57 8.91 3.49
C ASP A 60 9.92 8.01 4.70
N ASN A 61 10.62 6.89 4.48
CA ASN A 61 10.96 5.87 5.48
C ASN A 61 9.74 5.39 6.31
N LYS A 62 8.58 5.27 5.66
CA LYS A 62 7.32 4.85 6.27
C LYS A 62 7.09 3.36 6.10
N LYS A 63 6.56 2.75 7.16
CA LYS A 63 6.13 1.35 7.15
C LYS A 63 4.73 1.26 6.55
N VAL A 64 4.63 0.71 5.35
CA VAL A 64 3.36 0.40 4.68
C VAL A 64 3.24 -1.10 4.48
N ILE A 65 2.06 -1.65 4.78
CA ILE A 65 1.72 -3.06 4.62
C ILE A 65 0.54 -3.15 3.65
N PHE A 66 0.61 -4.03 2.67
CA PHE A 66 -0.49 -4.25 1.73
C PHE A 66 -1.11 -5.62 1.95
N GLN A 67 -2.35 -5.64 2.43
CA GLN A 67 -3.10 -6.86 2.73
C GLN A 67 -4.11 -7.17 1.62
N GLY A 68 -4.44 -8.45 1.43
CA GLY A 68 -5.49 -8.87 0.50
C GLY A 68 -5.09 -8.86 -0.97
N ILE A 69 -3.80 -8.65 -1.30
CA ILE A 69 -3.31 -8.75 -2.68
C ILE A 69 -3.15 -10.24 -3.07
N PRO A 70 -3.79 -10.69 -4.19
CA PRO A 70 -3.61 -12.03 -4.73
C PRO A 70 -2.14 -12.37 -5.00
N ALA A 71 -1.77 -13.64 -4.84
CA ALA A 71 -0.37 -14.09 -5.01
C ALA A 71 0.20 -13.72 -6.39
N GLU A 72 -0.57 -13.92 -7.46
CA GLU A 72 -0.19 -13.55 -8.83
C GLU A 72 0.16 -12.05 -8.98
N THR A 73 -0.58 -11.18 -8.29
CA THR A 73 -0.36 -9.74 -8.33
C THR A 73 0.85 -9.37 -7.47
N ARG A 74 1.07 -10.06 -6.33
CA ARG A 74 2.27 -9.88 -5.52
C ARG A 74 3.54 -10.20 -6.30
N GLU A 75 3.61 -11.35 -6.95
CA GLU A 75 4.78 -11.70 -7.78
C GLU A 75 5.04 -10.68 -8.88
N LEU A 76 3.98 -10.15 -9.50
CA LEU A 76 4.10 -9.12 -10.51
C LEU A 76 4.62 -7.80 -9.91
N LEU A 77 4.15 -7.41 -8.73
CA LEU A 77 4.63 -6.23 -8.01
C LEU A 77 6.10 -6.37 -7.65
N GLU A 78 6.50 -7.49 -7.04
CA GLU A 78 7.89 -7.79 -6.66
C GLU A 78 8.84 -7.75 -7.88
N LYS A 79 8.42 -8.28 -9.03
CA LYS A 79 9.21 -8.21 -10.27
C LYS A 79 9.32 -6.78 -10.82
N LYS A 80 8.31 -5.93 -10.61
CA LYS A 80 8.27 -4.55 -11.13
C LYS A 80 8.86 -3.51 -10.19
N THR A 81 8.93 -3.82 -8.91
CA THR A 81 9.49 -2.95 -7.88
C THR A 81 10.62 -3.67 -7.20
N ASN A 82 11.86 -3.19 -7.39
CA ASN A 82 13.05 -3.64 -6.63
C ASN A 82 12.99 -3.18 -5.16
N VAL A 83 11.80 -3.19 -4.56
CA VAL A 83 11.50 -2.63 -3.25
C VAL A 83 11.06 -3.77 -2.34
N ALA A 84 11.69 -3.88 -1.18
CA ALA A 84 11.25 -4.80 -0.14
C ALA A 84 9.98 -4.23 0.52
N VAL A 85 8.84 -4.86 0.24
CA VAL A 85 7.54 -4.47 0.81
C VAL A 85 7.00 -5.66 1.60
N ALA A 86 6.52 -5.40 2.82
CA ALA A 86 5.83 -6.41 3.61
C ALA A 86 4.39 -6.55 3.07
N PHE A 87 4.07 -7.75 2.60
CA PHE A 87 2.73 -8.14 2.18
C PHE A 87 2.08 -9.05 3.22
#